data_AF-A0A7G2S709-F1
#
_entry.id   AF-A0A7G2S709-F1
#
_cell.length_a   1.000
_cell.length_b   1.000
_cell.length_c   1.000
_cell.angle_alpha   90.00
_cell.angle_beta   90.00
_cell.angle_gamma   90.00
#
_symmetry.space_group_name_H-M   'P 1'
#
loop_
_entity.id
_entity.type
_entity.pdbx_description
1 polymer ?
#
loop_
_entity_poly.entity_id
_entity_poly.type
_entity_poly.pdbx_seq_one_letter_code
_entity_poly.pdbx_strand_id
1 'polypeptide(L)'
;MNTLQSHEEEFESGTVTESGYAAIADAEGYGAASSIGAGSVSINKLWNAFGQGKPLLLYCADKSIFQPNTDGELSKWCENNFPACFGEYLRRKKH
;
A
#
# COMPACT_ATOMS: atom_id res chain seq x y z
N MET A 1 1.26 -17.82 -8.05
CA MET A 1 0.48 -16.63 -7.66
C MET A 1 1.38 -15.80 -6.77
N ASN A 2 1.64 -14.54 -7.08
CA ASN A 2 2.44 -13.68 -6.19
C ASN A 2 1.54 -13.24 -5.01
N THR A 3 2.07 -13.18 -3.80
CA THR A 3 1.34 -12.87 -2.55
C THR A 3 0.48 -11.62 -2.68
N LEU A 4 1.01 -10.57 -3.32
CA LEU A 4 0.26 -9.32 -3.60
C LEU A 4 -1.02 -9.53 -4.41
N GLN A 5 -1.04 -10.48 -5.35
CA GLN A 5 -2.21 -10.76 -6.17
C GLN A 5 -3.33 -11.45 -5.36
N SER A 6 -2.96 -12.19 -4.30
CA SER A 6 -3.93 -12.82 -3.40
C SER A 6 -4.61 -11.81 -2.46
N HIS A 7 -4.07 -10.60 -2.32
CA HIS A 7 -4.61 -9.51 -1.49
C HIS A 7 -5.17 -8.35 -2.33
N GLU A 8 -5.41 -8.57 -3.63
CA GLU A 8 -5.91 -7.53 -4.53
C GLU A 8 -7.24 -6.91 -4.06
N GLU A 9 -8.17 -7.74 -3.59
CA GLU A 9 -9.47 -7.29 -3.05
C GLU A 9 -9.32 -6.46 -1.77
N GLU A 10 -8.31 -6.74 -0.93
CA GLU A 10 -8.01 -5.94 0.28
C GLU A 10 -7.62 -4.51 -0.10
N PHE A 11 -6.74 -4.37 -1.09
CA PHE A 11 -6.28 -3.05 -1.53
C PHE A 11 -7.39 -2.26 -2.25
N GLU A 12 -8.26 -2.93 -3.01
CA GLU A 12 -9.37 -2.29 -3.71
C GLU A 12 -10.54 -1.92 -2.79
N SER A 13 -10.78 -2.72 -1.76
CA SER A 13 -11.76 -2.42 -0.71
C SER A 13 -11.27 -1.36 0.26
N GLY A 14 -9.95 -1.17 0.35
CA GLY A 14 -9.32 -0.21 1.26
C GLY A 14 -9.08 -0.76 2.67
N THR A 15 -9.26 -2.07 2.87
CA THR A 15 -9.01 -2.74 4.15
C THR A 15 -7.76 -3.60 4.02
N VAL A 16 -6.63 -3.11 4.51
CA VAL A 16 -5.35 -3.82 4.50
C VAL A 16 -5.20 -4.57 5.82
N THR A 17 -5.28 -5.89 5.76
CA THR A 17 -5.03 -6.76 6.91
C THR A 17 -3.53 -6.92 7.18
N GLU A 18 -3.16 -7.63 8.25
CA GLU A 18 -1.77 -8.01 8.52
C GLU A 18 -1.13 -8.72 7.32
N SER A 19 -1.89 -9.59 6.63
CA SER A 19 -1.40 -10.33 5.46
C SER A 19 -1.18 -9.43 4.25
N GLY A 20 -2.12 -8.51 3.97
CA GLY A 20 -1.95 -7.51 2.91
C GLY A 20 -0.78 -6.56 3.18
N TYR A 21 -0.60 -6.15 4.44
CA TYR A 21 0.57 -5.39 4.88
C TYR A 21 1.86 -6.17 4.64
N ALA A 22 1.92 -7.43 5.09
CA ALA A 22 3.09 -8.29 4.94
C ALA A 22 3.45 -8.54 3.46
N ALA A 23 2.45 -8.62 2.57
CA ALA A 23 2.68 -8.78 1.15
C ALA A 23 3.39 -7.55 0.53
N ILE A 24 3.02 -6.33 0.94
CA ILE A 24 3.71 -5.11 0.50
C ILE A 24 5.09 -5.02 1.18
N ALA A 25 5.20 -5.39 2.45
CA ALA A 25 6.47 -5.41 3.18
C ALA A 25 7.49 -6.40 2.57
N ASP A 26 7.04 -7.56 2.10
CA ASP A 26 7.87 -8.54 1.42
C ASP A 26 8.38 -8.01 0.08
N ALA A 27 7.49 -7.35 -0.68
CA ALA A 27 7.86 -6.70 -1.92
C ALA A 27 8.89 -5.57 -1.73
N GLU A 28 8.72 -4.77 -0.66
CA GLU A 28 9.64 -3.74 -0.20
C GLU A 28 11.01 -4.35 0.18
N GLY A 29 11.00 -5.38 1.03
CA GLY A 29 12.20 -6.03 1.55
C GLY A 29 13.01 -6.81 0.50
N TYR A 30 12.34 -7.35 -0.53
CA TYR A 30 13.02 -8.03 -1.63
C TYR A 30 13.83 -7.06 -2.50
N GLY A 31 13.43 -5.78 -2.59
CA GLY A 31 14.19 -4.70 -3.21
C GLY A 31 14.39 -4.78 -4.73
N ALA A 32 13.97 -5.86 -5.40
CA ALA A 32 14.02 -5.94 -6.86
C ALA A 32 13.00 -5.01 -7.51
N ALA A 33 13.35 -4.40 -8.64
CA ALA A 33 12.50 -3.46 -9.36
C ALA A 33 11.11 -4.01 -9.71
N SER A 34 11.00 -5.32 -9.99
CA SER A 34 9.72 -5.99 -10.23
C SER A 34 8.84 -6.06 -8.98
N SER A 35 9.43 -6.37 -7.82
CA SER A 35 8.72 -6.44 -6.54
C SER A 35 8.28 -5.06 -6.07
N ILE A 36 9.18 -4.07 -6.10
CA ILE A 36 8.86 -2.66 -5.83
C ILE A 36 7.76 -2.16 -6.77
N GLY A 37 7.85 -2.52 -8.06
CA GLY A 37 6.82 -2.24 -9.05
C GLY A 37 5.46 -2.84 -8.68
N ALA A 38 5.41 -4.09 -8.22
CA ALA A 38 4.18 -4.72 -7.77
C ALA A 38 3.61 -4.06 -6.49
N GLY A 39 4.46 -3.78 -5.49
CA GLY A 39 4.05 -3.05 -4.28
C GLY A 39 3.48 -1.66 -4.59
N SER A 40 4.08 -0.94 -5.56
CA SER A 40 3.56 0.36 -6.02
C SER A 40 2.16 0.28 -6.63
N VAL A 41 1.81 -0.83 -7.30
CA VAL A 41 0.48 -1.05 -7.86
C VAL A 41 -0.55 -1.27 -6.75
N SER A 42 -0.19 -2.01 -5.71
CA SER A 42 -1.05 -2.18 -4.52
C SER A 42 -1.27 -0.85 -3.79
N ILE A 43 -0.23 -0.04 -3.63
CA ILE A 43 -0.35 1.33 -3.08
C ILE A 43 -1.30 2.17 -3.94
N ASN A 44 -1.20 2.11 -5.27
CA ASN A 44 -2.10 2.83 -6.16
C ASN A 44 -3.58 2.44 -5.96
N LYS A 45 -3.86 1.15 -5.68
CA LYS A 45 -5.23 0.69 -5.37
C LYS A 45 -5.75 1.28 -4.07
N LEU A 46 -4.91 1.40 -3.03
CA LEU A 46 -5.27 2.06 -1.78
C LEU A 46 -5.62 3.54 -2.00
N TRP A 47 -4.82 4.23 -2.80
CA TRP A 47 -5.10 5.61 -3.19
C TRP A 47 -6.40 5.75 -3.98
N ASN A 48 -6.70 4.81 -4.87
CA ASN A 48 -7.96 4.80 -5.60
C ASN A 48 -9.16 4.55 -4.66
N ALA A 49 -9.04 3.61 -3.73
CA ALA A 49 -10.08 3.35 -2.72
C ALA A 49 -10.33 4.60 -1.87
N PHE A 50 -9.26 5.27 -1.41
CA PHE A 50 -9.35 6.53 -0.68
C PHE A 50 -10.03 7.63 -1.51
N GLY A 51 -9.61 7.82 -2.76
CA GLY A 51 -10.18 8.82 -3.67
C GLY A 51 -11.64 8.55 -4.05
N GLN A 52 -12.11 7.31 -3.93
CA GLN A 52 -13.53 6.94 -4.06
C GLN A 52 -14.35 7.24 -2.81
N GLY A 53 -13.73 7.78 -1.75
CA GLY A 53 -14.38 8.04 -0.47
C GLY A 53 -14.60 6.79 0.39
N LYS A 54 -13.93 5.67 0.07
CA LYS A 54 -13.98 4.49 0.92
C LYS A 54 -13.17 4.76 2.20
N PRO A 55 -13.69 4.40 3.39
CA PRO A 55 -12.90 4.45 4.60
C PRO A 55 -11.75 3.44 4.48
N LEU A 56 -10.52 3.89 4.68
CA LEU A 56 -9.37 2.99 4.71
C LEU A 56 -9.14 2.46 6.13
N LEU A 57 -8.85 1.17 6.23
CA LEU A 57 -8.41 0.52 7.46
C LEU A 57 -7.07 -0.15 7.18
N LEU A 58 -5.99 0.44 7.70
CA LEU A 58 -4.63 0.05 7.34
C LEU A 58 -3.91 -0.55 8.55
N TYR A 59 -3.48 -1.80 8.42
CA TYR A 59 -2.63 -2.42 9.44
C TYR A 59 -1.27 -1.71 9.53
N CYS A 60 -0.74 -1.58 10.75
CA CYS A 60 0.56 -0.98 11.02
C CYS A 60 1.52 -1.99 11.67
N ALA A 61 2.83 -1.77 11.51
CA ALA A 61 3.87 -2.64 12.09
C ALA A 61 3.76 -2.82 13.62
N ASP A 62 3.19 -1.84 14.33
CA ASP A 62 2.94 -1.87 15.78
C ASP A 62 1.65 -2.64 16.15
N LYS A 63 1.05 -3.34 15.19
CA LYS A 63 -0.21 -4.09 15.30
C LYS A 63 -1.45 -3.22 15.56
N SER A 64 -1.33 -1.91 15.37
CA SER A 64 -2.48 -1.01 15.38
C SER A 64 -3.17 -0.96 14.02
N ILE A 65 -4.40 -0.45 14.00
CA ILE A 65 -5.12 -0.11 12.77
C ILE A 65 -5.13 1.41 12.65
N PHE A 66 -4.62 1.90 11.52
CA PHE A 66 -4.62 3.30 11.16
C PHE A 66 -5.70 3.59 10.12
N GLN A 67 -6.46 4.66 10.34
CA GLN A 67 -7.46 5.14 9.39
C GLN A 67 -7.08 6.55 8.93
N PRO A 68 -6.50 6.71 7.73
CA PRO A 68 -6.22 8.03 7.18
C PRO A 68 -7.53 8.74 6.80
N ASN A 69 -7.60 10.02 7.13
CA ASN A 69 -8.69 10.94 6.77
C ASN A 69 -8.23 11.99 5.75
N THR A 70 -6.92 12.08 5.47
CA THR A 70 -6.34 13.02 4.52
C THR A 70 -5.31 12.35 3.63
N ASP A 71 -5.07 12.92 2.44
CA ASP A 71 -3.97 12.53 1.56
C ASP A 71 -2.62 12.56 2.30
N GLY A 72 -2.42 13.53 3.19
CA GLY A 72 -1.18 13.66 3.97
C GLY A 72 -0.98 12.52 4.97
N GLU A 73 -2.06 12.04 5.58
CA GLU A 73 -2.05 10.90 6.48
C GLU A 73 -1.79 9.59 5.74
N LEU A 74 -2.45 9.37 4.60
CA LEU A 74 -2.20 8.20 3.77
C LEU A 74 -0.77 8.19 3.21
N SER A 75 -0.27 9.36 2.78
CA SER A 75 1.12 9.51 2.32
C SER A 75 2.13 9.15 3.41
N LYS A 76 1.94 9.68 4.63
CA LYS A 76 2.79 9.36 5.78
C LYS A 76 2.79 7.88 6.13
N TRP A 77 1.63 7.24 6.07
CA TRP A 77 1.56 5.80 6.31
C TRP A 77 2.34 5.02 5.24
N CYS A 78 2.19 5.36 3.96
CA CYS A 78 2.97 4.71 2.88
C CYS A 78 4.47 4.96 3.03
N GLU A 79 4.88 6.19 3.34
CA GLU A 79 6.29 6.57 3.51
C GLU A 79 6.95 5.87 4.70
N ASN A 80 6.24 5.73 5.82
CA ASN A 80 6.76 5.09 7.02
C ASN A 80 6.88 3.58 6.90
N ASN A 81 5.99 2.93 6.15
CA ASN A 81 5.93 1.47 6.07
C ASN A 81 6.60 0.91 4.80
N PHE A 82 6.50 1.61 3.67
CA PHE A 82 6.93 1.10 2.35
C PHE A 82 7.59 2.20 1.48
N PRO A 83 8.72 2.80 1.92
CA PRO A 83 9.31 3.96 1.27
C PRO A 83 9.71 3.73 -0.20
N ALA A 84 10.25 2.57 -0.57
CA ALA A 84 10.65 2.27 -1.94
C ALA A 84 9.43 2.02 -2.85
N CYS A 85 8.45 1.24 -2.40
CA CYS A 85 7.18 1.03 -3.12
C CYS A 85 6.41 2.33 -3.30
N PHE A 86 6.38 3.19 -2.28
CA PHE A 86 5.74 4.50 -2.34
C PHE A 86 6.51 5.46 -3.26
N GLY A 87 7.84 5.47 -3.21
CA GLY A 87 8.68 6.24 -4.13
C GLY A 87 8.43 5.86 -5.58
N GLU A 88 8.30 4.57 -5.88
CA GLU A 88 7.95 4.08 -7.22
C GLU A 88 6.52 4.48 -7.62
N TYR A 89 5.55 4.44 -6.71
CA TYR A 89 4.20 4.97 -6.95
C TYR A 89 4.23 6.45 -7.35
N LEU A 90 4.98 7.28 -6.60
CA LEU A 90 5.12 8.70 -6.90
C LEU A 90 5.82 8.95 -8.23
N ARG A 91 6.83 8.13 -8.57
CA ARG A 91 7.51 8.20 -9.88
C ARG A 91 6.54 7.92 -11.01
N ARG A 92 5.69 6.89 -10.88
CA ARG A 92 4.68 6.51 -11.88
C ARG A 92 3.59 7.57 -12.04
N LYS A 93 3.17 8.23 -10.96
CA LYS A 93 2.15 9.30 -11.02
C LYS A 93 2.59 10.56 -11.76
N LYS A 94 3.89 10.79 -11.92
CA LYS A 94 4.45 11.96 -12.64
C LYS A 94 4.54 11.75 -14.16
N HIS A 95 4.34 10.53 -14.63
CA HIS A 95 4.36 10.14 -16.04
C HIS A 95 2.96 9.87 -16.54
#